data_AF-A0AAD7X6N2-F1
#
_entry.id   AF-A0AAD7X6N2-F1
#
_cell.length_a   1.000
_cell.length_b   1.000
_cell.length_c   1.000
_cell.angle_alpha   90.00
_cell.angle_beta   90.00
_cell.angle_gamma   90.00
#
_symmetry.space_group_name_H-M   'P 1'
#
loop_
_entity.id
_entity.type
_entity.pdbx_description
1 polymer ?
#
loop_
_entity_poly.entity_id
_entity_poly.type
_entity_poly.pdbx_seq_one_letter_code
_entity_poly.pdbx_strand_id
1 'polypeptide(L)'
;MRGSGTKAHCSAWNSHMMMFCKRSPLRLPGDKGANSSASIWYHNPLDQIQSESMHWCLLNNDVFRRVLDFVEVELPDGFYAGYHLRRSKNATLGRLARTCRAFLEPSLNALWKNQLTLGPLVQTLPIDAYEEVVVHTQAITEYHLVLKRPLVPSDWSRFDYYAARVQSLGYFLVEFEDTEAVSWSTPSERPREREVDVDVVWQLCMQRRRRWLLPNLIRLRWNIYDVPYTSYLSLFLGPKLTTFAIAFKPEAFRAAGLIYDPSYLQVELEALSSLCPSLTSVEMLEGLAVRGGPMNRSLVSFLATRPRLRKVLLDIDEETTEDLTFLSTSPRHYPFEALQILWVKVPHLTACTTLVKLMHTCRLSSITCESNHRCNAREVREFTTALRDHCAKYTLHVCRLIQLELEYDEDEWETFANPQYPSDYVGLNELAPLLEFSNLRDDELVRMADAWPGLIYFSFLHGWGTQMEATCTWRGIGYFIGRCSQMIECRMAFDTTIDNVALIVDDLAFRPNNHLRIFDVLDSWLPDDLHGFVRAIYAVAPRVTSVEAMQRNVSPYDPLPQDVYAFCEMVEHELRRLRTKHFADSYTKDPHYDIDMDDDDPLEEWAMKLSETG
;
A
#
# COMPACT_ATOMS: atom_id res chain seq x y z
N MET A 1 -46.45 26.22 -24.86
CA MET A 1 -46.12 27.42 -24.05
C MET A 1 -45.13 27.00 -22.98
N ARG A 2 -43.97 27.68 -22.93
CA ARG A 2 -42.91 27.70 -21.88
C ARG A 2 -42.27 26.33 -21.55
N GLY A 3 -41.01 26.03 -21.85
CA GLY A 3 -39.84 26.85 -22.16
C GLY A 3 -38.91 26.92 -20.95
N SER A 4 -37.87 26.09 -20.93
CA SER A 4 -36.69 26.28 -20.10
C SER A 4 -35.49 25.60 -20.77
N GLY A 5 -34.76 26.40 -21.55
CA GLY A 5 -33.42 26.04 -22.01
C GLY A 5 -32.42 26.32 -20.90
N THR A 6 -31.49 25.41 -20.69
CA THR A 6 -30.28 25.63 -19.91
C THR A 6 -29.06 25.33 -20.77
N LYS A 7 -28.12 26.27 -20.66
CA LYS A 7 -27.01 26.54 -21.58
C LYS A 7 -25.91 25.48 -21.44
N ALA A 8 -25.46 24.97 -22.57
CA ALA A 8 -24.18 24.29 -22.69
C ALA A 8 -23.05 25.33 -22.71
N HIS A 9 -22.18 25.32 -21.71
CA HIS A 9 -20.86 25.95 -21.73
C HIS A 9 -19.96 25.28 -20.68
N CYS A 10 -19.08 24.37 -21.13
CA CYS A 10 -17.70 24.18 -20.63
C CYS A 10 -17.12 22.85 -21.14
N SER A 11 -16.38 22.89 -22.25
CA SER A 11 -15.36 21.87 -22.58
C SER A 11 -14.41 22.38 -23.67
N ALA A 12 -13.71 23.49 -23.39
CA ALA A 12 -12.75 24.08 -24.32
C ALA A 12 -11.34 24.14 -23.72
N TRP A 13 -10.78 23.03 -23.22
CA TRP A 13 -9.37 22.99 -22.78
C TRP A 13 -8.57 21.73 -23.16
N ASN A 14 -9.15 20.71 -23.82
CA ASN A 14 -8.43 19.45 -24.12
C ASN A 14 -7.88 19.29 -25.56
N SER A 15 -8.09 20.24 -26.47
CA SER A 15 -7.66 20.08 -27.88
C SER A 15 -6.26 20.62 -28.22
N HIS A 16 -5.54 21.22 -27.27
CA HIS A 16 -4.24 21.87 -27.54
C HIS A 16 -3.02 20.94 -27.52
N MET A 17 -3.16 19.64 -27.23
CA MET A 17 -2.03 18.71 -27.09
C MET A 17 -1.69 17.91 -28.38
N MET A 18 -2.43 18.07 -29.48
CA MET A 18 -2.27 17.24 -30.69
C MET A 18 -2.10 17.97 -32.04
N MET A 19 -1.97 19.30 -32.10
CA MET A 19 -1.68 19.99 -33.36
C MET A 19 -0.39 20.78 -33.28
N PHE A 20 0.67 20.28 -33.90
CA PHE A 20 1.62 21.00 -34.78
C PHE A 20 2.85 20.13 -35.03
N CYS A 21 2.77 19.29 -36.07
CA CYS A 21 3.95 18.78 -36.76
C CYS A 21 3.59 18.48 -38.22
N LYS A 22 3.27 19.52 -38.99
CA LYS A 22 3.26 19.46 -40.46
C LYS A 22 4.54 20.10 -40.96
N ARG A 23 5.47 19.29 -41.48
CA ARG A 23 6.58 19.74 -42.31
C ARG A 23 6.07 19.93 -43.74
N SER A 24 6.38 21.07 -44.36
CA SER A 24 6.34 21.24 -45.83
C SER A 24 7.76 21.51 -46.35
N PRO A 25 8.10 21.03 -47.56
CA PRO A 25 9.46 21.11 -48.10
C PRO A 25 9.68 22.43 -48.85
N LEU A 26 10.78 23.13 -48.55
CA LEU A 26 11.18 24.34 -49.28
C LEU A 26 12.04 23.97 -50.50
N ARG A 27 11.55 24.39 -51.67
CA ARG A 27 12.29 24.46 -52.95
C ARG A 27 13.26 25.65 -52.92
N LEU A 28 14.46 25.45 -53.46
CA LEU A 28 15.40 26.52 -53.84
C LEU A 28 14.94 27.22 -55.13
N PRO A 29 15.32 28.49 -55.34
CA PRO A 29 16.30 28.73 -56.41
C PRO A 29 17.29 29.90 -56.16
N GLY A 30 18.54 29.72 -56.61
CA GLY A 30 19.17 30.51 -57.69
C GLY A 30 19.56 31.98 -57.47
N ASP A 31 20.79 32.17 -56.98
CA ASP A 31 21.95 32.90 -57.56
C ASP A 31 21.86 34.23 -58.38
N LYS A 32 22.94 35.04 -58.20
CA LYS A 32 23.39 36.30 -58.86
C LYS A 32 22.86 37.62 -58.27
N GLY A 33 23.65 38.66 -57.99
CA GLY A 33 25.05 38.99 -58.29
C GLY A 33 25.39 40.42 -57.76
N ALA A 34 26.68 40.72 -57.72
CA ALA A 34 27.36 41.84 -57.05
C ALA A 34 26.91 43.29 -57.37
N ASN A 35 27.02 44.20 -56.38
CA ASN A 35 28.05 45.25 -56.38
C ASN A 35 28.14 46.06 -55.07
N SER A 36 29.38 46.45 -54.78
CA SER A 36 29.93 47.23 -53.67
C SER A 36 29.37 48.66 -53.51
N SER A 37 29.28 49.15 -52.27
CA SER A 37 30.16 50.19 -51.70
C SER A 37 29.64 50.71 -50.36
N ALA A 38 30.58 50.98 -49.46
CA ALA A 38 30.44 51.30 -48.04
C ALA A 38 29.51 52.48 -47.70
N SER A 39 28.83 52.40 -46.55
CA SER A 39 29.34 52.99 -45.29
C SER A 39 28.25 53.10 -44.20
N ILE A 40 28.75 53.14 -42.96
CA ILE A 40 28.13 53.64 -41.72
C ILE A 40 27.30 52.62 -40.91
N TRP A 41 28.04 51.99 -39.99
CA TRP A 41 27.68 51.51 -38.66
C TRP A 41 26.35 52.03 -38.10
N TYR A 42 25.35 51.15 -38.07
CA TYR A 42 24.43 51.08 -36.94
C TYR A 42 24.71 49.77 -36.22
N HIS A 43 25.34 49.89 -35.05
CA HIS A 43 25.31 48.83 -34.05
C HIS A 43 23.84 48.48 -33.79
N ASN A 44 23.42 47.31 -34.25
CA ASN A 44 22.16 46.70 -33.82
C ASN A 44 22.47 45.94 -32.53
N PRO A 45 21.97 46.37 -31.35
CA PRO A 45 22.28 45.71 -30.07
C PRO A 45 21.51 44.39 -29.87
N LEU A 46 20.97 43.79 -30.93
CA LEU A 46 20.17 42.57 -30.86
C LEU A 46 20.89 41.29 -31.31
N ASP A 47 22.15 41.38 -31.79
CA ASP A 47 22.97 40.20 -32.13
C ASP A 47 23.86 39.71 -30.97
N GLN A 48 23.71 40.30 -29.77
CA GLN A 48 24.22 39.75 -28.51
C GLN A 48 23.09 39.20 -27.65
N ILE A 49 22.20 38.38 -28.22
CA ILE A 49 21.64 37.30 -27.42
C ILE A 49 22.81 36.33 -27.25
N GLN A 50 23.56 36.52 -26.17
CA GLN A 50 24.41 35.47 -25.62
C GLN A 50 23.61 34.18 -25.74
N SER A 51 24.13 33.19 -26.46
CA SER A 51 23.61 31.85 -26.32
C SER A 51 23.75 31.55 -24.83
N GLU A 52 22.67 31.71 -24.07
CA GLU A 52 22.60 31.33 -22.67
C GLU A 52 22.88 29.83 -22.69
N SER A 53 24.15 29.50 -22.52
CA SER A 53 24.60 28.13 -22.57
C SER A 53 23.91 27.46 -21.40
N MET A 54 23.07 26.47 -21.71
CA MET A 54 22.43 25.65 -20.70
C MET A 54 23.48 25.27 -19.66
N HIS A 55 23.19 25.56 -18.40
CA HIS A 55 24.15 25.37 -17.33
C HIS A 55 24.66 23.93 -17.36
N TRP A 56 25.98 23.74 -17.35
CA TRP A 56 26.61 22.45 -17.64
C TRP A 56 26.15 21.32 -16.69
N CYS A 57 25.71 21.66 -15.47
CA CYS A 57 25.13 20.69 -14.53
C CYS A 57 23.84 20.03 -15.06
N LEU A 58 23.03 20.72 -15.86
CA LEU A 58 21.80 20.18 -16.46
C LEU A 58 22.08 19.30 -17.68
N LEU A 59 23.30 19.36 -18.22
CA LEU A 59 23.79 18.45 -19.25
C LEU A 59 24.40 17.17 -18.65
N ASN A 60 24.66 17.15 -17.34
CA ASN A 60 25.06 15.94 -16.65
C ASN A 60 23.82 15.05 -16.44
N ASN A 61 23.79 13.91 -17.12
CA ASN A 61 22.66 12.98 -17.07
C ASN A 61 22.31 12.49 -15.67
N ASP A 62 23.30 12.31 -14.78
CA ASP A 62 23.05 11.80 -13.42
C ASP A 62 22.45 12.88 -12.53
N VAL A 63 22.94 14.12 -12.65
CA VAL A 63 22.36 15.27 -11.96
C VAL A 63 20.94 15.51 -12.44
N PHE A 64 20.73 15.53 -13.77
CA PHE A 64 19.41 15.76 -14.33
C PHE A 64 18.43 14.64 -13.98
N ARG A 65 18.87 13.37 -13.97
CA ARG A 65 18.06 12.24 -13.48
C ARG A 65 17.63 12.44 -12.03
N ARG A 66 18.53 12.84 -11.13
CA ARG A 66 18.16 13.14 -9.73
C ARG A 66 17.15 14.27 -9.60
N VAL A 67 17.25 15.30 -10.44
CA VAL A 67 16.23 16.36 -10.51
C VAL A 67 14.89 15.77 -10.98
N LEU A 68 14.90 14.91 -11.99
CA LEU A 68 13.69 14.26 -12.47
C LEU A 68 13.08 13.30 -11.43
N ASP A 69 13.91 12.57 -10.67
CA ASP A 69 13.44 11.72 -9.57
C ASP A 69 12.76 12.57 -8.49
N PHE A 70 13.30 13.75 -8.19
CA PHE A 70 12.66 14.69 -7.27
C PHE A 70 11.34 15.23 -7.83
N VAL A 71 11.30 15.63 -9.10
CA VAL A 71 10.08 16.11 -9.77
C VAL A 71 9.03 15.00 -9.90
N GLU A 72 9.45 13.75 -10.12
CA GLU A 72 8.59 12.55 -10.14
C GLU A 72 7.88 12.39 -8.79
N VAL A 73 8.59 12.69 -7.69
CA VAL A 73 8.13 12.59 -6.30
C VAL A 73 7.56 13.93 -5.79
N GLU A 74 7.35 14.97 -6.62
CA GLU A 74 6.67 16.19 -6.19
C GLU A 74 5.28 15.83 -5.64
N LEU A 75 5.23 15.69 -4.33
CA LEU A 75 4.03 15.59 -3.54
C LEU A 75 3.33 16.95 -3.70
N PRO A 76 2.07 17.05 -4.17
CA PRO A 76 1.34 18.29 -4.03
C PRO A 76 1.41 18.81 -2.60
N ASP A 77 1.21 20.12 -2.46
CA ASP A 77 1.56 20.91 -1.28
C ASP A 77 0.92 20.45 0.06
N GLY A 78 0.07 19.42 0.05
CA GLY A 78 -0.32 18.65 1.24
C GLY A 78 0.48 17.36 1.41
N PHE A 79 1.25 17.19 2.50
CA PHE A 79 1.87 15.92 2.92
C PHE A 79 0.84 14.78 3.08
N TYR A 80 -0.45 15.12 3.17
CA TYR A 80 -1.59 14.22 3.38
C TYR A 80 -2.80 14.48 2.50
N ALA A 81 -2.68 15.18 1.36
CA ALA A 81 -3.75 15.10 0.36
C ALA A 81 -3.88 13.60 0.02
N GLY A 82 -4.98 12.98 0.45
CA GLY A 82 -5.06 11.52 0.64
C GLY A 82 -4.45 10.73 -0.50
N TYR A 83 -3.87 9.58 -0.21
CA TYR A 83 -3.09 8.72 -1.12
C TYR A 83 -3.76 8.45 -2.49
N HIS A 84 -5.06 8.71 -2.63
CA HIS A 84 -5.88 8.60 -3.84
C HIS A 84 -6.05 9.91 -4.66
N LEU A 85 -5.49 11.03 -4.20
CA LEU A 85 -5.61 12.38 -4.77
C LEU A 85 -4.30 12.82 -5.45
N ARG A 86 -3.77 12.07 -6.41
CA ARG A 86 -2.69 12.60 -7.27
C ARG A 86 -2.80 12.09 -8.70
N ARG A 87 -3.26 13.01 -9.54
CA ARG A 87 -3.41 12.91 -11.00
C ARG A 87 -2.21 12.19 -11.63
N SER A 88 -2.51 11.20 -12.47
CA SER A 88 -1.61 10.41 -13.33
C SER A 88 -0.78 11.22 -14.36
N LYS A 89 -0.72 12.55 -14.21
CA LYS A 89 -0.12 13.46 -15.18
C LYS A 89 0.77 14.44 -14.45
N ASN A 90 2.03 14.05 -14.28
CA ASN A 90 3.08 14.99 -13.89
C ASN A 90 3.31 15.96 -15.05
N ALA A 91 2.49 17.01 -15.11
CA ALA A 91 2.51 18.01 -16.17
C ALA A 91 3.88 18.71 -16.26
N THR A 92 4.60 18.77 -15.14
CA THR A 92 5.97 19.29 -15.06
C THR A 92 6.93 18.46 -15.91
N LEU A 93 6.94 17.12 -15.76
CA LEU A 93 7.75 16.23 -16.61
C LEU A 93 7.38 16.36 -18.11
N GLY A 94 6.09 16.48 -18.42
CA GLY A 94 5.62 16.71 -19.79
C GLY A 94 6.01 18.08 -20.36
N ARG A 95 6.10 19.11 -19.53
CA ARG A 95 6.65 20.43 -19.92
C ARG A 95 8.15 20.34 -20.12
N LEU A 96 8.89 19.73 -19.19
CA LEU A 96 10.35 19.53 -19.28
C LEU A 96 10.74 18.80 -20.57
N ALA A 97 10.04 17.72 -20.91
CA ALA A 97 10.25 16.99 -22.16
C ALA A 97 10.11 17.85 -23.42
N ARG A 98 9.29 18.91 -23.37
CA ARG A 98 9.04 19.83 -24.50
C ARG A 98 9.94 21.07 -24.52
N THR A 99 10.74 21.31 -23.48
CA THR A 99 11.60 22.50 -23.40
C THR A 99 12.76 22.45 -24.39
N CYS A 100 13.52 21.35 -24.43
CA CYS A 100 14.68 21.20 -25.30
C CYS A 100 14.98 19.71 -25.59
N ARG A 101 15.83 19.46 -26.61
CA ARG A 101 16.19 18.09 -27.01
C ARG A 101 16.99 17.33 -25.95
N ALA A 102 17.82 18.03 -25.17
CA ALA A 102 18.60 17.40 -24.10
C ALA A 102 17.70 16.83 -23.00
N PHE A 103 16.57 17.50 -22.73
CA PHE A 103 15.64 17.09 -21.67
C PHE A 103 14.59 16.11 -22.15
N LEU A 104 14.37 16.01 -23.47
CA LEU A 104 13.33 15.18 -24.06
C LEU A 104 13.41 13.73 -23.57
N GLU A 105 14.52 13.04 -23.83
CA GLU A 105 14.62 11.60 -23.52
C GLU A 105 14.60 11.31 -22.02
N PRO A 106 15.37 12.00 -21.15
CA PRO A 106 15.33 11.73 -19.72
C PRO A 106 13.95 12.06 -19.10
N SER A 107 13.33 13.17 -19.51
CA SER A 107 12.02 13.56 -18.97
C SER A 107 10.90 12.62 -19.45
N LEU A 108 10.96 12.13 -20.69
CA LEU A 108 10.03 11.11 -21.16
C LEU A 108 10.24 9.77 -20.45
N ASN A 109 11.48 9.39 -20.14
CA ASN A 109 11.75 8.19 -19.36
C ASN A 109 11.13 8.30 -17.97
N ALA A 110 11.31 9.42 -17.27
CA ALA A 110 10.68 9.67 -15.97
C ALA A 110 9.14 9.70 -16.06
N LEU A 111 8.59 10.42 -17.05
CA LEU A 111 7.13 10.57 -17.23
C LEU A 111 6.42 9.24 -17.47
N TRP A 112 7.04 8.34 -18.25
CA TRP A 112 6.45 7.06 -18.64
C TRP A 112 6.86 5.88 -17.76
N LYS A 113 7.79 6.09 -16.82
CA LYS A 113 8.35 5.05 -15.94
C LYS A 113 7.27 4.28 -15.19
N ASN A 114 6.34 4.99 -14.55
CA ASN A 114 5.24 4.39 -13.79
C ASN A 114 3.91 4.74 -14.46
N GLN A 115 3.11 3.74 -14.78
CA GLN A 115 1.77 3.90 -15.33
C GLN A 115 0.77 3.13 -14.48
N LEU A 116 -0.39 3.70 -14.22
CA LEU A 116 -1.44 3.01 -13.47
C LEU A 116 -2.20 2.02 -14.37
N THR A 117 -2.46 2.41 -15.63
CA THR A 117 -3.20 1.61 -16.61
C THR A 117 -2.51 1.63 -17.97
N LEU A 118 -3.00 0.80 -18.91
CA LEU A 118 -2.58 0.86 -20.32
C LEU A 118 -3.18 2.06 -21.07
N GLY A 119 -4.11 2.79 -20.48
CA GLY A 119 -4.84 3.89 -21.13
C GLY A 119 -3.93 4.93 -21.77
N PRO A 120 -2.92 5.48 -21.07
CA PRO A 120 -1.95 6.39 -21.65
C PRO A 120 -1.24 5.83 -22.89
N LEU A 121 -0.88 4.54 -22.90
CA LEU A 121 -0.25 3.90 -24.06
C LEU A 121 -1.23 3.76 -25.23
N VAL A 122 -2.48 3.36 -24.98
CA VAL A 122 -3.53 3.30 -26.01
C VAL A 122 -3.74 4.67 -26.65
N GLN A 123 -3.70 5.75 -25.87
CA GLN A 123 -3.79 7.12 -26.38
C GLN A 123 -2.59 7.57 -27.24
N THR A 124 -1.53 6.76 -27.32
CA THR A 124 -0.42 7.00 -28.26
C THR A 124 -0.66 6.40 -29.64
N LEU A 125 -1.67 5.55 -29.80
CA LEU A 125 -2.12 5.07 -31.11
C LEU A 125 -2.64 6.25 -31.96
N PRO A 126 -2.77 6.08 -33.28
CA PRO A 126 -3.36 7.09 -34.14
C PRO A 126 -4.75 7.52 -33.65
N ILE A 127 -5.08 8.80 -33.80
CA ILE A 127 -6.33 9.38 -33.29
C ILE A 127 -7.59 8.76 -33.93
N ASP A 128 -7.45 8.16 -35.11
CA ASP A 128 -8.49 7.42 -35.81
C ASP A 128 -8.60 5.95 -35.37
N ALA A 129 -7.66 5.45 -34.55
CA ALA A 129 -7.63 4.06 -34.10
C ALA A 129 -8.48 3.82 -32.85
N TYR A 130 -8.68 4.83 -32.00
CA TYR A 130 -9.42 4.70 -30.74
C TYR A 130 -10.41 5.86 -30.53
N GLU A 131 -11.40 5.64 -29.66
CA GLU A 131 -12.26 6.70 -29.13
C GLU A 131 -12.51 6.50 -27.64
N GLU A 132 -12.96 7.57 -26.99
CA GLU A 132 -13.30 7.60 -25.57
C GLU A 132 -14.83 7.56 -25.46
N VAL A 133 -15.36 6.47 -24.89
CA VAL A 133 -16.79 6.23 -24.68
C VAL A 133 -17.12 6.49 -23.22
N VAL A 134 -18.24 7.17 -22.98
CA VAL A 134 -18.73 7.42 -21.63
C VAL A 134 -19.60 6.26 -21.20
N VAL A 135 -19.23 5.61 -20.09
CA VAL A 135 -19.99 4.53 -19.47
C VAL A 135 -20.58 5.08 -18.18
N HIS A 136 -21.91 5.10 -18.10
CA HIS A 136 -22.62 5.51 -16.89
C HIS A 136 -22.95 4.27 -16.07
N THR A 137 -22.32 4.12 -14.91
CA THR A 137 -22.74 3.14 -13.89
C THR A 137 -23.66 3.83 -12.89
N GLN A 138 -24.31 3.04 -12.02
CA GLN A 138 -25.24 3.59 -11.02
C GLN A 138 -24.58 4.58 -10.04
N ALA A 139 -23.26 4.45 -9.83
CA ALA A 139 -22.52 5.25 -8.86
C ALA A 139 -21.62 6.32 -9.51
N ILE A 140 -21.11 6.08 -10.72
CA ILE A 140 -20.03 6.90 -11.32
C ILE A 140 -20.13 6.99 -12.85
N THR A 141 -19.61 8.09 -13.40
CA THR A 141 -19.40 8.24 -14.85
C THR A 141 -17.95 7.92 -15.17
N GLU A 142 -17.73 6.89 -15.97
CA GLU A 142 -16.43 6.43 -16.40
C GLU A 142 -16.19 6.73 -17.87
N TYR A 143 -14.91 6.82 -18.23
CA TYR A 143 -14.47 6.93 -19.61
C TYR A 143 -13.72 5.65 -19.96
N HIS A 144 -14.09 5.04 -21.07
CA HIS A 144 -13.49 3.80 -21.57
C HIS A 144 -12.87 4.05 -22.94
N LEU A 145 -11.68 3.51 -23.18
CA LEU A 145 -11.00 3.60 -24.46
C LEU A 145 -11.33 2.36 -25.28
N VAL A 146 -11.99 2.57 -26.42
CA VAL A 146 -12.38 1.51 -27.37
C VAL A 146 -11.70 1.72 -28.72
N LEU A 147 -11.50 0.65 -29.49
CA LEU A 147 -10.92 0.74 -30.84
C LEU A 147 -12.00 1.05 -31.88
N LYS A 148 -11.74 2.05 -32.74
CA LYS A 148 -12.63 2.40 -33.88
C LYS A 148 -12.40 1.48 -35.09
N ARG A 149 -11.21 0.89 -35.17
CA ARG A 149 -10.79 0.02 -36.27
C ARG A 149 -9.72 -0.99 -35.81
N PRO A 150 -9.53 -2.11 -36.53
CA PRO A 150 -8.39 -2.98 -36.31
C PRO A 150 -7.05 -2.23 -36.44
N LEU A 151 -6.07 -2.63 -35.64
CA LEU A 151 -4.74 -2.02 -35.67
C LEU A 151 -3.92 -2.62 -36.82
N VAL A 152 -3.13 -1.77 -37.47
CA VAL A 152 -2.20 -2.15 -38.52
C VAL A 152 -0.76 -1.97 -38.05
N PRO A 153 0.24 -2.65 -38.66
CA PRO A 153 1.64 -2.59 -38.22
C PRO A 153 2.21 -1.18 -38.02
N SER A 154 1.77 -0.17 -38.78
CA SER A 154 2.23 1.22 -38.64
C SER A 154 1.73 1.91 -37.36
N ASP A 155 0.58 1.51 -36.82
CA ASP A 155 -0.04 2.14 -35.65
C ASP A 155 0.82 1.97 -34.38
N TRP A 156 1.62 0.90 -34.34
CA TRP A 156 2.45 0.53 -33.20
C TRP A 156 3.68 1.39 -33.01
N SER A 157 4.08 2.18 -34.01
CA SER A 157 5.37 2.90 -33.98
C SER A 157 5.51 3.79 -32.75
N ARG A 158 4.43 4.51 -32.40
CA ARG A 158 4.40 5.41 -31.24
C ARG A 158 4.14 4.65 -29.95
N PHE A 159 3.28 3.63 -30.00
CA PHE A 159 3.03 2.73 -28.88
C PHE A 159 4.33 2.08 -28.39
N ASP A 160 5.07 1.43 -29.29
CA ASP A 160 6.32 0.71 -29.00
C ASP A 160 7.38 1.66 -28.43
N TYR A 161 7.44 2.89 -28.94
CA TYR A 161 8.34 3.92 -28.43
C TYR A 161 8.07 4.16 -26.94
N TYR A 162 6.83 4.44 -26.54
CA TYR A 162 6.52 4.71 -25.12
C TYR A 162 6.48 3.45 -24.25
N ALA A 163 6.01 2.31 -24.78
CA ALA A 163 5.92 1.04 -24.05
C ALA A 163 7.29 0.56 -23.54
N ALA A 164 8.38 0.84 -24.26
CA ALA A 164 9.72 0.52 -23.80
C ALA A 164 10.19 1.36 -22.60
N ARG A 165 9.50 2.45 -22.24
CA ARG A 165 9.84 3.31 -21.10
C ARG A 165 9.10 2.91 -19.82
N VAL A 166 8.02 2.15 -19.94
CA VAL A 166 7.26 1.68 -18.79
C VAL A 166 8.05 0.62 -18.04
N GLN A 167 8.30 0.91 -16.76
CA GLN A 167 9.01 0.05 -15.81
C GLN A 167 8.10 -0.43 -14.68
N SER A 168 7.02 0.30 -14.38
CA SER A 168 6.04 -0.04 -13.36
C SER A 168 4.63 0.09 -13.93
N LEU A 169 3.81 -0.95 -13.79
CA LEU A 169 2.40 -0.95 -14.16
C LEU A 169 1.52 -1.31 -12.96
N GLY A 170 0.43 -0.57 -12.73
CA GLY A 170 -0.58 -0.87 -11.70
C GLY A 170 -0.28 -0.31 -10.30
N TYR A 171 0.83 0.42 -10.15
CA TYR A 171 1.22 1.08 -8.89
C TYR A 171 0.88 2.57 -8.95
N PHE A 172 0.50 3.14 -7.81
CA PHE A 172 0.47 4.58 -7.61
C PHE A 172 1.90 5.15 -7.60
N LEU A 173 2.01 6.46 -7.90
CA LEU A 173 3.31 7.15 -7.95
C LEU A 173 4.00 7.19 -6.58
N VAL A 174 3.22 7.15 -5.50
CA VAL A 174 3.72 7.17 -4.12
C VAL A 174 3.10 5.99 -3.38
N GLU A 175 3.85 4.90 -3.30
CA GLU A 175 3.55 3.76 -2.44
C GLU A 175 4.78 3.49 -1.58
N PHE A 176 4.58 3.37 -0.28
CA PHE A 176 5.64 3.02 0.67
C PHE A 176 5.56 1.54 0.98
N GLU A 177 6.71 0.87 1.09
CA GLU A 177 6.82 -0.60 1.26
C GLU A 177 6.02 -1.15 2.47
N ASP A 178 5.79 -0.32 3.49
CA ASP A 178 5.05 -0.66 4.73
C ASP A 178 3.53 -0.45 4.63
N THR A 179 3.05 0.24 3.60
CA THR A 179 1.62 0.52 3.34
C THR A 179 1.05 -0.24 2.15
N GLU A 180 1.88 -1.04 1.46
CA GLU A 180 1.48 -1.80 0.28
C GLU A 180 0.30 -2.74 0.55
N ALA A 181 0.14 -3.27 1.77
CA ALA A 181 -1.01 -4.10 2.14
C ALA A 181 -2.34 -3.34 2.19
N VAL A 182 -2.34 -2.11 2.70
CA VAL A 182 -3.53 -1.23 2.74
C VAL A 182 -3.95 -0.82 1.32
N SER A 183 -2.99 -0.74 0.40
CA SER A 183 -3.23 -0.45 -1.02
C SER A 183 -4.07 -1.54 -1.72
N TRP A 184 -4.17 -2.74 -1.14
CA TRP A 184 -4.98 -3.84 -1.67
C TRP A 184 -6.39 -3.89 -1.11
N SER A 185 -6.57 -3.56 0.18
CA SER A 185 -7.87 -3.53 0.84
C SER A 185 -8.70 -2.31 0.48
N THR A 186 -8.03 -1.24 0.03
CA THR A 186 -8.66 -0.07 -0.59
C THR A 186 -8.23 0.00 -2.07
N PRO A 187 -8.72 -0.89 -2.96
CA PRO A 187 -8.62 -0.58 -4.39
C PRO A 187 -9.33 0.75 -4.51
N SER A 188 -8.56 1.82 -4.78
CA SER A 188 -9.07 3.19 -4.64
C SER A 188 -10.48 3.22 -5.20
N GLU A 189 -11.49 3.49 -4.39
CA GLU A 189 -12.90 3.52 -4.86
C GLU A 189 -13.09 4.54 -6.00
N ARG A 190 -12.03 5.30 -6.29
CA ARG A 190 -11.86 6.12 -7.46
C ARG A 190 -11.61 5.25 -8.69
N PRO A 191 -12.51 5.31 -9.69
CA PRO A 191 -12.32 4.61 -10.95
C PRO A 191 -10.99 5.01 -11.58
N ARG A 192 -10.31 4.02 -12.18
CA ARG A 192 -9.16 4.27 -13.04
C ARG A 192 -9.62 5.24 -14.14
N GLU A 193 -9.06 6.46 -14.17
CA GLU A 193 -9.38 7.40 -15.25
C GLU A 193 -9.01 6.75 -16.60
N ARG A 194 -10.01 6.56 -17.47
CA ARG A 194 -9.84 6.05 -18.84
C ARG A 194 -9.38 4.61 -18.88
N GLU A 195 -10.24 3.71 -18.41
CA GLU A 195 -10.00 2.28 -18.55
C GLU A 195 -9.89 1.86 -20.01
N VAL A 196 -9.11 0.81 -20.25
CA VAL A 196 -8.96 0.23 -21.57
C VAL A 196 -9.94 -0.92 -21.66
N ASP A 197 -10.84 -0.85 -22.62
CA ASP A 197 -11.83 -1.90 -22.83
C ASP A 197 -11.14 -3.25 -23.12
N VAL A 198 -11.77 -4.34 -22.68
CA VAL A 198 -11.21 -5.69 -22.77
C VAL A 198 -10.88 -6.09 -24.20
N ASP A 199 -11.68 -5.67 -25.19
CA ASP A 199 -11.43 -5.96 -26.61
C ASP A 199 -10.16 -5.24 -27.09
N VAL A 200 -9.89 -4.05 -26.56
CA VAL A 200 -8.65 -3.33 -26.88
C VAL A 200 -7.45 -4.09 -26.33
N VAL A 201 -7.49 -4.57 -25.09
CA VAL A 201 -6.39 -5.39 -24.53
C VAL A 201 -6.20 -6.67 -25.34
N TRP A 202 -7.28 -7.37 -25.69
CA TRP A 202 -7.23 -8.54 -26.57
C TRP A 202 -6.51 -8.23 -27.89
N GLN A 203 -6.91 -7.16 -28.59
CA GLN A 203 -6.27 -6.76 -29.85
C GLN A 203 -4.81 -6.36 -29.63
N LEU A 204 -4.50 -5.70 -28.50
CA LEU A 204 -3.14 -5.34 -28.13
C LEU A 204 -2.23 -6.57 -28.07
N CYS A 205 -2.73 -7.62 -27.43
CA CYS A 205 -2.05 -8.89 -27.21
C CYS A 205 -1.89 -9.71 -28.49
N MET A 206 -2.94 -9.80 -29.31
CA MET A 206 -2.96 -10.67 -30.50
C MET A 206 -2.28 -10.06 -31.73
N GLN A 207 -2.39 -8.76 -31.94
CA GLN A 207 -1.95 -8.15 -33.21
C GLN A 207 -0.50 -7.66 -33.20
N ARG A 208 0.06 -7.34 -32.03
CA ARG A 208 1.39 -6.73 -31.92
C ARG A 208 2.54 -7.66 -32.32
N ARG A 209 2.34 -8.98 -32.25
CA ARG A 209 3.35 -10.02 -32.56
C ARG A 209 4.69 -9.83 -31.85
N ARG A 210 4.69 -9.26 -30.65
CA ARG A 210 5.86 -9.20 -29.76
C ARG A 210 5.63 -10.11 -28.57
N ARG A 211 6.71 -10.71 -28.07
CA ARG A 211 6.63 -11.62 -26.92
C ARG A 211 6.08 -10.91 -25.69
N TRP A 212 6.54 -9.69 -25.41
CA TRP A 212 6.09 -8.91 -24.24
C TRP A 212 5.53 -7.57 -24.63
N LEU A 213 4.45 -7.17 -23.96
CA LEU A 213 3.82 -5.89 -24.16
C LEU A 213 4.71 -4.76 -23.61
N LEU A 214 5.31 -4.96 -22.43
CA LEU A 214 6.16 -3.97 -21.76
C LEU A 214 7.56 -4.56 -21.56
N PRO A 215 8.47 -4.41 -22.55
CA PRO A 215 9.73 -5.17 -22.56
C PRO A 215 10.73 -4.79 -21.46
N ASN A 216 10.52 -3.64 -20.82
CA ASN A 216 11.34 -3.12 -19.72
C ASN A 216 10.59 -3.08 -18.38
N LEU A 217 9.50 -3.83 -18.26
CA LEU A 217 8.73 -3.90 -17.02
C LEU A 217 9.56 -4.54 -15.90
N ILE A 218 9.60 -3.87 -14.76
CA ILE A 218 10.35 -4.22 -13.55
C ILE A 218 9.40 -4.49 -12.38
N ARG A 219 8.28 -3.75 -12.32
CA ARG A 219 7.21 -3.95 -11.34
C ARG A 219 5.86 -4.11 -12.04
N LEU A 220 5.10 -5.11 -11.63
CA LEU A 220 3.73 -5.35 -12.09
C LEU A 220 2.83 -5.54 -10.88
N ARG A 221 1.74 -4.78 -10.83
CA ARG A 221 0.61 -5.03 -9.94
C ARG A 221 -0.60 -5.34 -10.80
N TRP A 222 -1.25 -6.45 -10.48
CA TRP A 222 -2.40 -6.98 -11.18
C TRP A 222 -3.54 -7.11 -10.18
N ASN A 223 -4.62 -6.34 -10.35
CA ASN A 223 -5.69 -6.24 -9.36
C ASN A 223 -7.07 -6.54 -9.95
N ILE A 224 -8.12 -6.29 -9.17
CA ILE A 224 -9.51 -6.57 -9.54
C ILE A 224 -9.94 -5.98 -10.89
N TYR A 225 -9.36 -4.85 -11.31
CA TYR A 225 -9.67 -4.21 -12.60
C TYR A 225 -8.97 -4.89 -13.78
N ASP A 226 -7.94 -5.70 -13.52
CA ASP A 226 -7.18 -6.43 -14.53
C ASP A 226 -7.72 -7.84 -14.78
N VAL A 227 -8.72 -8.26 -13.99
CA VAL A 227 -9.41 -9.56 -14.09
C VAL A 227 -9.82 -9.89 -15.54
N PRO A 228 -10.47 -8.99 -16.31
CA PRO A 228 -10.99 -9.32 -17.64
C PRO A 228 -9.95 -9.79 -18.66
N TYR A 229 -8.67 -9.51 -18.44
CA TYR A 229 -7.59 -9.84 -19.37
C TYR A 229 -6.45 -10.64 -18.71
N THR A 230 -6.74 -11.32 -17.59
CA THR A 230 -5.77 -12.17 -16.86
C THR A 230 -5.18 -13.29 -17.73
N SER A 231 -5.91 -13.79 -18.74
CA SER A 231 -5.41 -14.74 -19.73
C SER A 231 -4.27 -14.22 -20.62
N TYR A 232 -3.92 -12.93 -20.52
CA TYR A 232 -2.76 -12.34 -21.19
C TYR A 232 -1.65 -11.94 -20.22
N LEU A 233 -1.73 -12.34 -18.94
CA LEU A 233 -0.77 -11.96 -17.91
C LEU A 233 0.67 -12.28 -18.33
N SER A 234 0.92 -13.44 -18.94
CA SER A 234 2.22 -13.87 -19.47
C SER A 234 2.89 -12.88 -20.44
N LEU A 235 2.13 -12.00 -21.10
CA LEU A 235 2.70 -10.95 -21.96
C LEU A 235 3.33 -9.78 -21.18
N PHE A 236 3.06 -9.71 -19.88
CA PHE A 236 3.65 -8.76 -18.93
C PHE A 236 4.76 -9.41 -18.08
N LEU A 237 4.83 -10.75 -18.08
CA LEU A 237 5.84 -11.53 -17.35
C LEU A 237 7.18 -11.55 -18.11
N GLY A 238 7.95 -10.48 -17.95
CA GLY A 238 9.30 -10.37 -18.48
C GLY A 238 10.41 -10.80 -17.49
N PRO A 239 11.63 -11.11 -17.96
CA PRO A 239 12.79 -11.48 -17.17
C PRO A 239 13.42 -10.31 -16.42
N LYS A 240 13.02 -9.08 -16.75
CA LYS A 240 13.37 -7.89 -15.98
C LYS A 240 12.42 -7.66 -14.81
N LEU A 241 11.33 -8.41 -14.72
CA LEU A 241 10.37 -8.30 -13.64
C LEU A 241 11.05 -8.74 -12.33
N THR A 242 11.06 -7.83 -11.37
CA THR A 242 11.63 -8.01 -10.03
C THR A 242 10.56 -8.00 -8.95
N THR A 243 9.48 -7.24 -9.16
CA THR A 243 8.33 -7.15 -8.25
C THR A 243 7.09 -7.57 -9.00
N PHE A 244 6.42 -8.61 -8.49
CA PHE A 244 5.15 -9.08 -9.01
C PHE A 244 4.13 -9.09 -7.89
N ALA A 245 2.98 -8.48 -8.14
CA ALA A 245 1.91 -8.29 -7.19
C ALA A 245 0.61 -8.69 -7.88
N ILE A 246 -0.17 -9.59 -7.26
CA ILE A 246 -1.47 -10.01 -7.78
C ILE A 246 -2.48 -10.17 -6.65
N ALA A 247 -3.67 -9.60 -6.83
CA ALA A 247 -4.77 -9.82 -5.91
C ALA A 247 -6.12 -9.79 -6.63
N PHE A 248 -6.99 -10.71 -6.26
CA PHE A 248 -8.34 -10.79 -6.80
C PHE A 248 -9.36 -10.98 -5.70
N LYS A 249 -10.61 -10.59 -5.98
CA LYS A 249 -11.76 -11.04 -5.21
C LYS A 249 -12.61 -11.89 -6.17
N PRO A 250 -13.13 -13.07 -5.80
CA PRO A 250 -13.95 -13.87 -6.71
C PRO A 250 -15.20 -13.12 -7.16
N GLU A 251 -15.70 -12.21 -6.32
CA GLU A 251 -16.78 -11.30 -6.64
C GLU A 251 -16.44 -10.43 -7.85
N ALA A 252 -15.16 -10.09 -8.06
CA ALA A 252 -14.71 -9.34 -9.22
C ALA A 252 -14.89 -10.13 -10.53
N PHE A 253 -14.69 -11.45 -10.53
CA PHE A 253 -14.98 -12.29 -11.70
C PHE A 253 -16.48 -12.32 -12.00
N ARG A 254 -17.32 -12.44 -10.96
CA ARG A 254 -18.79 -12.39 -11.10
C ARG A 254 -19.24 -11.02 -11.63
N ALA A 255 -18.68 -9.93 -11.12
CA ALA A 255 -18.98 -8.57 -11.55
C ALA A 255 -18.56 -8.34 -13.02
N ALA A 256 -17.47 -8.97 -13.46
CA ALA A 256 -17.03 -8.94 -14.86
C ALA A 256 -17.85 -9.86 -15.79
N GLY A 257 -18.85 -10.60 -15.27
CA GLY A 257 -19.61 -11.57 -16.05
C GLY A 257 -18.79 -12.78 -16.52
N LEU A 258 -17.63 -13.01 -15.89
CA LEU A 258 -16.74 -14.12 -16.20
C LEU A 258 -16.96 -15.28 -15.23
N ILE A 259 -16.96 -16.50 -15.76
CA ILE A 259 -16.91 -17.70 -14.93
C ILE A 259 -15.51 -17.75 -14.33
N TYR A 260 -15.41 -17.62 -13.01
CA TYR A 260 -14.15 -17.84 -12.31
C TYR A 260 -13.76 -19.31 -12.45
N ASP A 261 -12.69 -19.57 -13.19
CA ASP A 261 -12.04 -20.87 -13.25
C ASP A 261 -10.59 -20.68 -12.74
N PRO A 262 -10.28 -21.14 -11.51
CA PRO A 262 -8.96 -21.03 -10.91
C PRO A 262 -7.82 -21.59 -11.77
N SER A 263 -8.12 -22.54 -12.67
CA SER A 263 -7.10 -23.19 -13.50
C SER A 263 -6.41 -22.24 -14.48
N TYR A 264 -7.08 -21.16 -14.93
CA TYR A 264 -6.45 -20.18 -15.83
C TYR A 264 -5.30 -19.45 -15.16
N LEU A 265 -5.51 -19.05 -13.91
CA LEU A 265 -4.48 -18.33 -13.15
C LEU A 265 -3.32 -19.26 -12.81
N GLN A 266 -3.59 -20.55 -12.56
CA GLN A 266 -2.55 -21.54 -12.32
C GLN A 266 -1.55 -21.62 -13.49
N VAL A 267 -2.01 -21.66 -14.74
CA VAL A 267 -1.14 -21.71 -15.93
C VAL A 267 -0.25 -20.47 -16.03
N GLU A 268 -0.82 -19.29 -15.77
CA GLU A 268 -0.07 -18.02 -15.80
C GLU A 268 0.95 -17.92 -14.65
N LEU A 269 0.59 -18.42 -13.47
CA LEU A 269 1.49 -18.46 -12.31
C LEU A 269 2.61 -19.49 -12.50
N GLU A 270 2.35 -20.62 -13.14
CA GLU A 270 3.40 -21.57 -13.54
C GLU A 270 4.37 -20.92 -14.54
N ALA A 271 3.87 -20.04 -15.42
CA ALA A 271 4.71 -19.30 -16.35
C ALA A 271 5.68 -18.33 -15.64
N LEU A 272 5.33 -17.76 -14.47
CA LEU A 272 6.26 -16.94 -13.66
C LEU A 272 7.59 -17.65 -13.46
N SER A 273 7.50 -18.97 -13.23
CA SER A 273 8.66 -19.79 -12.90
C SER A 273 9.71 -19.82 -14.02
N SER A 274 9.23 -19.77 -15.27
CA SER A 274 10.08 -19.84 -16.46
C SER A 274 10.41 -18.46 -17.04
N LEU A 275 9.51 -17.48 -16.88
CA LEU A 275 9.59 -16.19 -17.54
C LEU A 275 10.30 -15.11 -16.71
N CYS A 276 10.24 -15.21 -15.38
CA CYS A 276 10.69 -14.15 -14.48
C CYS A 276 11.83 -14.62 -13.53
N PRO A 277 13.04 -14.93 -14.04
CA PRO A 277 14.15 -15.40 -13.21
C PRO A 277 14.69 -14.35 -12.21
N SER A 278 14.36 -13.07 -12.40
CA SER A 278 14.89 -11.94 -11.60
C SER A 278 13.99 -11.52 -10.45
N LEU A 279 12.93 -12.28 -10.14
CA LEU A 279 11.99 -11.93 -9.06
C LEU A 279 12.69 -11.82 -7.70
N THR A 280 12.44 -10.70 -7.03
CA THR A 280 12.93 -10.38 -5.68
C THR A 280 11.81 -10.05 -4.71
N SER A 281 10.62 -9.69 -5.20
CA SER A 281 9.42 -9.44 -4.42
C SER A 281 8.22 -10.08 -5.10
N VAL A 282 7.45 -10.85 -4.35
CA VAL A 282 6.21 -11.47 -4.82
C VAL A 282 5.11 -11.24 -3.79
N GLU A 283 3.99 -10.69 -4.26
CA GLU A 283 2.80 -10.45 -3.46
C GLU A 283 1.59 -11.14 -4.10
N MET A 284 0.93 -11.99 -3.32
CA MET A 284 -0.23 -12.75 -3.73
C MET A 284 -1.26 -12.68 -2.60
N LEU A 285 -2.31 -11.88 -2.79
CA LEU A 285 -3.35 -11.61 -1.79
C LEU A 285 -4.73 -11.97 -2.31
N GLU A 286 -5.59 -12.51 -1.43
CA GLU A 286 -7.04 -12.70 -1.57
C GLU A 286 -7.56 -13.34 -2.89
N GLY A 287 -8.66 -14.08 -2.79
CA GLY A 287 -9.44 -14.58 -3.93
C GLY A 287 -8.88 -15.76 -4.73
N LEU A 288 -7.61 -16.15 -4.56
CA LEU A 288 -7.15 -17.47 -4.97
C LEU A 288 -7.78 -18.58 -4.10
N ALA A 289 -7.94 -18.31 -2.80
CA ALA A 289 -8.41 -19.25 -1.79
C ALA A 289 -9.94 -19.25 -1.55
N VAL A 290 -10.76 -18.70 -2.45
CA VAL A 290 -12.22 -18.84 -2.29
C VAL A 290 -12.66 -20.20 -2.78
N ARG A 291 -12.87 -21.10 -1.82
CA ARG A 291 -13.58 -22.39 -1.89
C ARG A 291 -13.29 -23.29 -3.11
N GLY A 292 -12.15 -23.19 -3.79
CA GLY A 292 -11.96 -24.02 -4.99
C GLY A 292 -10.61 -24.10 -5.69
N GLY A 293 -9.52 -23.53 -5.19
CA GLY A 293 -8.20 -23.73 -5.80
C GLY A 293 -7.07 -23.71 -4.79
N PRO A 294 -6.33 -24.81 -4.58
CA PRO A 294 -5.15 -24.79 -3.73
C PRO A 294 -4.10 -23.84 -4.32
N MET A 295 -3.45 -23.05 -3.48
CA MET A 295 -2.20 -22.37 -3.80
C MET A 295 -1.24 -23.43 -4.36
N ASN A 296 -0.76 -23.23 -5.59
CA ASN A 296 0.01 -24.25 -6.28
C ASN A 296 1.33 -24.53 -5.51
N ARG A 297 1.46 -25.73 -4.92
CA ARG A 297 2.68 -26.18 -4.23
C ARG A 297 3.95 -25.97 -5.07
N SER A 298 3.84 -26.10 -6.40
CA SER A 298 4.94 -25.85 -7.35
C SER A 298 5.38 -24.38 -7.35
N LEU A 299 4.44 -23.44 -7.22
CA LEU A 299 4.75 -22.02 -7.12
C LEU A 299 5.44 -21.70 -5.79
N VAL A 300 4.92 -22.20 -4.67
CA VAL A 300 5.54 -21.99 -3.36
C VAL A 300 6.97 -22.56 -3.33
N SER A 301 7.16 -23.75 -3.91
CA SER A 301 8.50 -24.36 -4.09
C SER A 301 9.40 -23.52 -5.01
N PHE A 302 8.86 -23.01 -6.13
CA PHE A 302 9.59 -22.10 -7.01
C PHE A 302 10.07 -20.84 -6.29
N LEU A 303 9.21 -20.22 -5.48
CA LEU A 303 9.53 -19.02 -4.70
C LEU A 303 10.56 -19.34 -3.61
N ALA A 304 10.37 -20.43 -2.87
CA ALA A 304 11.27 -20.88 -1.81
C ALA A 304 12.71 -21.09 -2.29
N THR A 305 12.91 -21.47 -3.56
CA THR A 305 14.23 -21.72 -4.16
C THR A 305 14.90 -20.46 -4.74
N ARG A 306 14.29 -19.27 -4.64
CA ARG A 306 14.83 -18.02 -5.20
C ARG A 306 15.86 -17.38 -4.23
N PRO A 307 17.15 -17.31 -4.60
CA PRO A 307 18.20 -16.79 -3.71
C PRO A 307 18.18 -15.25 -3.54
N ARG A 308 17.34 -14.55 -4.30
CA ARG A 308 17.21 -13.08 -4.24
C ARG A 308 15.84 -12.62 -3.76
N LEU A 309 14.96 -13.54 -3.40
CA LEU A 309 13.61 -13.24 -2.94
C LEU A 309 13.69 -12.68 -1.52
N ARG A 310 13.30 -11.42 -1.36
CA ARG A 310 13.38 -10.64 -0.12
C ARG A 310 12.01 -10.37 0.49
N LYS A 311 10.97 -10.25 -0.33
CA LYS A 311 9.61 -9.99 0.12
C LYS A 311 8.67 -11.04 -0.47
N VAL A 312 7.87 -11.63 0.40
CA VAL A 312 6.86 -12.63 0.06
C VAL A 312 5.61 -12.35 0.87
N LEU A 313 4.48 -12.24 0.16
CA LEU A 313 3.15 -12.14 0.71
C LEU A 313 2.32 -13.29 0.10
N LEU A 314 1.91 -14.25 0.92
CA LEU A 314 1.25 -15.49 0.48
C LEU A 314 -0.06 -15.71 1.22
N ASP A 315 -1.06 -16.19 0.49
CA ASP A 315 -2.29 -16.78 1.04
C ASP A 315 -2.22 -18.30 0.82
N ILE A 316 -1.99 -19.07 1.87
CA ILE A 316 -1.80 -20.53 1.81
C ILE A 316 -3.08 -21.19 2.28
N ASP A 317 -3.66 -22.06 1.45
CA ASP A 317 -4.87 -22.80 1.75
C ASP A 317 -4.62 -24.03 2.66
N GLU A 318 -5.71 -24.61 3.15
CA GLU A 318 -5.70 -25.77 4.05
C GLU A 318 -4.95 -26.99 3.48
N GLU A 319 -5.26 -27.38 2.24
CA GLU A 319 -4.63 -28.52 1.57
C GLU A 319 -3.12 -28.34 1.40
N THR A 320 -2.66 -27.11 1.13
CA THR A 320 -1.24 -26.78 1.06
C THR A 320 -0.59 -26.78 2.44
N THR A 321 -1.29 -26.35 3.48
CA THR A 321 -0.77 -26.34 4.85
C THR A 321 -0.67 -27.71 5.53
N GLU A 322 -1.48 -28.69 5.10
CA GLU A 322 -1.45 -30.07 5.64
C GLU A 322 -0.06 -30.71 5.54
N ASP A 323 0.67 -30.40 4.48
CA ASP A 323 2.02 -30.90 4.26
C ASP A 323 2.91 -29.80 3.68
N LEU A 324 3.61 -29.05 4.54
CA LEU A 324 4.66 -28.13 4.13
C LEU A 324 6.04 -28.81 3.95
N THR A 325 6.14 -30.13 4.14
CA THR A 325 7.43 -30.83 4.08
C THR A 325 8.00 -30.88 2.67
N PHE A 326 7.18 -30.67 1.62
CA PHE A 326 7.67 -30.53 0.25
C PHE A 326 8.70 -29.41 0.08
N LEU A 327 8.66 -28.37 0.92
CA LEU A 327 9.67 -27.31 0.90
C LEU A 327 11.06 -27.80 1.34
N SER A 328 11.12 -28.88 2.14
CA SER A 328 12.36 -29.51 2.61
C SER A 328 13.07 -30.32 1.53
N THR A 329 12.38 -30.65 0.42
CA THR A 329 12.94 -31.49 -0.65
C THR A 329 13.94 -30.76 -1.55
N SER A 330 14.13 -29.45 -1.32
CA SER A 330 15.03 -28.61 -2.11
C SER A 330 16.50 -29.00 -1.90
N PRO A 331 17.24 -29.40 -2.95
CA PRO A 331 18.60 -29.98 -2.84
C PRO A 331 19.70 -28.97 -2.46
N ARG A 332 19.36 -27.67 -2.30
CA ARG A 332 20.29 -26.61 -1.91
C ARG A 332 19.58 -25.66 -0.96
N HIS A 333 20.06 -25.64 0.29
CA HIS A 333 19.71 -24.68 1.34
C HIS A 333 18.25 -24.71 1.82
N TYR A 334 18.05 -24.14 3.00
CA TYR A 334 16.74 -23.91 3.60
C TYR A 334 15.89 -23.00 2.70
N PRO A 335 14.56 -23.19 2.65
CA PRO A 335 13.68 -22.35 1.85
C PRO A 335 13.80 -20.87 2.27
N PHE A 336 13.64 -19.96 1.31
CA PHE A 336 13.58 -18.52 1.57
C PHE A 336 14.86 -17.91 2.19
N GLU A 337 16.04 -18.35 1.75
CA GLU A 337 17.34 -17.95 2.33
C GLU A 337 17.56 -16.43 2.46
N ALA A 338 17.10 -15.64 1.47
CA ALA A 338 17.30 -14.19 1.43
C ALA A 338 16.08 -13.39 1.93
N LEU A 339 15.08 -14.05 2.50
CA LEU A 339 13.80 -13.43 2.84
C LEU A 339 13.95 -12.47 4.03
N GLN A 340 13.37 -11.29 3.87
CA GLN A 340 13.38 -10.18 4.82
C GLN A 340 11.97 -9.79 5.25
N ILE A 341 10.98 -9.93 4.37
CA ILE A 341 9.59 -9.59 4.66
C ILE A 341 8.76 -10.82 4.33
N LEU A 342 8.17 -11.42 5.35
CA LEU A 342 7.22 -12.50 5.23
C LEU A 342 5.87 -11.99 5.70
N TRP A 343 4.88 -12.05 4.84
CA TRP A 343 3.49 -11.99 5.24
C TRP A 343 2.80 -13.25 4.74
N VAL A 344 2.15 -13.95 5.64
CA VAL A 344 1.44 -15.17 5.30
C VAL A 344 0.05 -15.15 5.91
N LYS A 345 -0.94 -15.39 5.08
CA LYS A 345 -2.30 -15.75 5.50
C LYS A 345 -2.39 -17.28 5.44
N VAL A 346 -2.79 -17.88 6.55
CA VAL A 346 -2.87 -19.32 6.75
C VAL A 346 -4.18 -19.68 7.43
N PRO A 347 -4.67 -20.93 7.30
CA PRO A 347 -5.85 -21.35 8.04
C PRO A 347 -5.54 -21.40 9.53
N HIS A 348 -4.40 -22.01 9.89
CA HIS A 348 -3.93 -22.15 11.27
C HIS A 348 -2.51 -21.63 11.45
N LEU A 349 -2.24 -21.00 12.60
CA LEU A 349 -0.91 -20.49 12.97
C LEU A 349 0.19 -21.57 13.00
N THR A 350 -0.18 -22.85 13.17
CA THR A 350 0.75 -23.99 13.09
C THR A 350 1.46 -24.10 11.74
N ALA A 351 0.81 -23.70 10.64
CA ALA A 351 1.41 -23.70 9.31
C ALA A 351 2.52 -22.65 9.21
N CYS A 352 2.26 -21.42 9.68
CA CYS A 352 3.28 -20.38 9.74
C CYS A 352 4.44 -20.77 10.67
N THR A 353 4.13 -21.39 11.81
CA THR A 353 5.15 -21.95 12.73
C THR A 353 6.04 -22.96 12.03
N THR A 354 5.45 -23.86 11.23
CA THR A 354 6.17 -24.87 10.46
C THR A 354 7.05 -24.22 9.40
N LEU A 355 6.54 -23.21 8.68
CA LEU A 355 7.30 -22.44 7.70
C LEU A 355 8.53 -21.77 8.33
N VAL A 356 8.39 -21.14 9.50
CA VAL A 356 9.50 -20.53 10.24
C VAL A 356 10.55 -21.57 10.64
N LYS A 357 10.13 -22.73 11.14
CA LYS A 357 11.04 -23.85 11.48
C LYS A 357 11.80 -24.36 10.24
N LEU A 358 11.12 -24.46 9.09
CA LEU A 358 11.72 -24.91 7.84
C LEU A 358 12.78 -23.94 7.31
N MET A 359 12.60 -22.63 7.49
CA MET A 359 13.60 -21.61 7.11
C MET A 359 14.90 -21.70 7.92
N HIS A 360 14.89 -22.41 9.06
CA HIS A 360 16.02 -22.69 9.95
C HIS A 360 16.70 -21.45 10.55
N THR A 361 17.45 -20.65 9.78
CA THR A 361 18.01 -19.36 10.24
C THR A 361 17.54 -18.24 9.32
N CYS A 362 16.54 -17.49 9.77
CA CYS A 362 15.92 -16.38 9.05
C CYS A 362 16.47 -15.01 9.48
N ARG A 363 16.54 -14.07 8.53
CA ARG A 363 16.88 -12.65 8.77
C ARG A 363 15.68 -11.75 8.51
N LEU A 364 14.51 -12.20 8.96
CA LEU A 364 13.27 -11.44 8.79
C LEU A 364 13.39 -10.09 9.48
N SER A 365 13.04 -9.06 8.72
CA SER A 365 12.77 -7.69 9.16
C SER A 365 11.30 -7.43 9.43
N SER A 366 10.42 -8.16 8.75
CA SER A 366 8.99 -8.10 8.96
C SER A 366 8.42 -9.49 8.91
N ILE A 367 7.60 -9.83 9.92
CA ILE A 367 6.71 -10.97 9.88
C ILE A 367 5.29 -10.52 10.17
N THR A 368 4.37 -10.84 9.26
CA THR A 368 2.93 -10.75 9.46
C THR A 368 2.35 -12.13 9.27
N CYS A 369 1.62 -12.63 10.25
CA CYS A 369 0.88 -13.88 10.16
C CYS A 369 -0.60 -13.56 10.35
N GLU A 370 -1.41 -13.90 9.36
CA GLU A 370 -2.86 -13.81 9.44
C GLU A 370 -3.42 -15.22 9.53
N SER A 371 -4.18 -15.51 10.59
CA SER A 371 -4.84 -16.80 10.77
C SER A 371 -6.34 -16.65 10.49
N ASN A 372 -6.90 -17.52 9.66
CA ASN A 372 -8.35 -17.58 9.45
C ASN A 372 -9.05 -18.19 10.67
N HIS A 373 -8.43 -19.19 11.30
CA HIS A 373 -8.97 -19.81 12.49
C HIS A 373 -8.43 -19.19 13.77
N ARG A 374 -9.20 -19.38 14.85
CA ARG A 374 -8.80 -19.00 16.20
C ARG A 374 -7.48 -19.68 16.56
N CYS A 375 -6.51 -18.87 16.94
CA CYS A 375 -5.26 -19.38 17.49
C CYS A 375 -5.51 -19.79 18.95
N ASN A 376 -4.98 -20.93 19.39
CA ASN A 376 -4.95 -21.27 20.81
C ASN A 376 -3.60 -20.91 21.45
N ALA A 377 -3.55 -20.92 22.78
CA ALA A 377 -2.35 -20.50 23.52
C ALA A 377 -1.11 -21.32 23.17
N ARG A 378 -1.30 -22.63 22.92
CA ARG A 378 -0.22 -23.52 22.55
C ARG A 378 0.36 -23.15 21.17
N GLU A 379 -0.47 -22.86 20.19
CA GLU A 379 -0.03 -22.47 18.84
C GLU A 379 0.76 -21.17 18.86
N VAL A 380 0.28 -20.16 19.58
CA VAL A 380 1.00 -18.88 19.72
C VAL A 380 2.34 -19.09 20.42
N ARG A 381 2.38 -19.93 21.46
CA ARG A 381 3.62 -20.31 22.15
C ARG A 381 4.58 -21.04 21.21
N GLU A 382 4.10 -21.98 20.40
CA GLU A 382 4.95 -22.71 19.45
C GLU A 382 5.48 -21.79 18.34
N PHE A 383 4.67 -20.85 17.84
CA PHE A 383 5.06 -19.86 16.85
C PHE A 383 6.14 -18.91 17.36
N THR A 384 5.91 -18.32 18.52
CA THR A 384 6.84 -17.39 19.19
C THR A 384 8.16 -18.09 19.56
N THR A 385 8.10 -19.37 19.97
CA THR A 385 9.27 -20.23 20.17
C THR A 385 10.06 -20.39 18.87
N ALA A 386 9.37 -20.69 17.76
CA ALA A 386 10.02 -20.83 16.47
C ALA A 386 10.69 -19.52 16.02
N LEU A 387 10.05 -18.37 16.23
CA LEU A 387 10.67 -17.07 15.91
C LEU A 387 11.93 -16.81 16.73
N ARG A 388 11.92 -17.09 18.05
CA ARG A 388 13.12 -16.97 18.88
C ARG A 388 14.26 -17.86 18.38
N ASP A 389 13.94 -19.12 18.09
CA ASP A 389 14.94 -20.15 17.79
C ASP A 389 15.51 -19.99 16.37
N HIS A 390 14.72 -19.46 15.43
CA HIS A 390 15.06 -19.44 14.01
C HIS A 390 15.35 -18.04 13.44
N CYS A 391 14.80 -16.95 14.00
CA CYS A 391 15.00 -15.60 13.45
C CYS A 391 16.05 -14.80 14.22
N ALA A 392 16.84 -14.01 13.48
CA ALA A 392 17.89 -13.18 14.06
C ALA A 392 17.29 -12.06 14.95
N LYS A 393 17.74 -12.00 16.22
CA LYS A 393 17.18 -11.13 17.26
C LYS A 393 17.09 -9.64 16.90
N TYR A 394 18.04 -9.15 16.10
CA TYR A 394 18.16 -7.72 15.78
C TYR A 394 17.69 -7.36 14.38
N THR A 395 17.18 -8.33 13.61
CA THR A 395 16.71 -8.02 12.26
C THR A 395 15.24 -7.65 12.25
N LEU A 396 14.44 -8.13 13.21
CA LEU A 396 12.98 -7.96 13.21
C LEU A 396 12.56 -6.56 13.68
N HIS A 397 11.86 -5.84 12.80
CA HIS A 397 11.32 -4.48 13.03
C HIS A 397 9.79 -4.46 13.04
N VAL A 398 9.17 -5.47 12.41
CA VAL A 398 7.70 -5.62 12.33
C VAL A 398 7.34 -7.03 12.75
N CYS A 399 6.46 -7.14 13.73
CA CYS A 399 5.85 -8.40 14.14
C CYS A 399 4.35 -8.19 14.31
N ARG A 400 3.58 -8.83 13.43
CA ARG A 400 2.12 -8.78 13.42
C ARG A 400 1.57 -10.19 13.45
N LEU A 401 0.76 -10.49 14.46
CA LEU A 401 -0.08 -11.68 14.48
C LEU A 401 -1.52 -11.19 14.45
N ILE A 402 -2.22 -11.47 13.35
CA ILE A 402 -3.57 -11.01 13.08
C ILE A 402 -4.46 -12.26 13.00
N GLN A 403 -5.64 -12.17 13.60
CA GLN A 403 -6.66 -13.19 13.45
C GLN A 403 -7.82 -12.55 12.71
N LEU A 404 -8.14 -13.06 11.52
CA LEU A 404 -9.19 -12.48 10.71
C LEU A 404 -10.56 -12.77 11.34
N GLU A 405 -11.47 -11.81 11.24
CA GLU A 405 -12.87 -12.00 11.59
C GLU A 405 -13.47 -13.01 10.61
N LEU A 406 -13.83 -14.19 11.09
CA LEU A 406 -14.58 -15.14 10.28
C LEU A 406 -15.98 -14.54 10.07
N GLU A 407 -16.43 -14.52 8.82
CA GLU A 407 -17.86 -14.39 8.52
C GLU A 407 -18.55 -15.64 9.08
N TYR A 408 -18.95 -15.62 10.36
CA TYR A 408 -19.69 -16.76 10.92
C TYR A 408 -21.11 -16.77 10.36
N ASP A 409 -21.59 -17.97 10.05
CA ASP A 409 -23.02 -18.24 10.12
C ASP A 409 -23.47 -18.07 11.58
N GLU A 410 -24.66 -17.49 11.80
CA GLU A 410 -25.19 -17.14 13.14
C GLU A 410 -25.10 -18.30 14.17
N ASP A 411 -25.16 -19.56 13.71
CA ASP A 411 -25.08 -20.77 14.53
C ASP A 411 -23.65 -21.07 15.07
N GLU A 412 -22.58 -20.66 14.37
CA GLU A 412 -21.20 -20.85 14.83
C GLU A 412 -20.79 -19.80 15.87
N TRP A 413 -21.46 -18.65 15.88
CA TRP A 413 -21.21 -17.56 16.80
C TRP A 413 -21.44 -17.96 18.28
N GLU A 414 -22.48 -18.74 18.58
CA GLU A 414 -22.77 -19.17 19.97
C GLU A 414 -21.66 -20.07 20.55
N THR A 415 -21.07 -20.93 19.72
CA THR A 415 -19.94 -21.78 20.12
C THR A 415 -18.66 -20.95 20.26
N PHE A 416 -18.54 -19.89 19.45
CA PHE A 416 -17.39 -18.99 19.47
C PHE A 416 -17.38 -18.02 20.68
N ALA A 417 -18.53 -17.43 21.00
CA ALA A 417 -18.69 -16.45 22.07
C ALA A 417 -18.50 -17.05 23.47
N ASN A 418 -18.63 -18.38 23.61
CA ASN A 418 -18.54 -19.06 24.88
C ASN A 418 -17.54 -20.23 24.81
N PRO A 419 -16.23 -19.96 24.77
CA PRO A 419 -15.22 -21.01 24.70
C PRO A 419 -15.36 -21.95 25.89
N GLN A 420 -15.61 -23.23 25.60
CA GLN A 420 -15.88 -24.25 26.63
C GLN A 420 -14.69 -24.49 27.57
N TYR A 421 -13.48 -24.07 27.22
CA TYR A 421 -12.27 -24.38 27.99
C TYR A 421 -11.33 -23.17 28.20
N PRO A 422 -10.84 -22.95 29.44
CA PRO A 422 -9.85 -21.92 29.74
C PRO A 422 -8.51 -22.05 28.99
N SER A 423 -8.21 -23.22 28.42
CA SER A 423 -7.01 -23.46 27.59
C SER A 423 -7.05 -22.78 26.22
N ASP A 424 -8.23 -22.29 25.81
CA ASP A 424 -8.46 -21.72 24.49
C ASP A 424 -8.29 -20.19 24.47
N TYR A 425 -8.04 -19.61 25.65
CA TYR A 425 -7.73 -18.21 25.80
C TYR A 425 -6.26 -17.94 25.47
N VAL A 426 -6.03 -17.06 24.52
CA VAL A 426 -4.70 -16.53 24.20
C VAL A 426 -4.53 -15.23 24.96
N GLY A 427 -3.57 -15.20 25.87
CA GLY A 427 -3.13 -13.98 26.51
C GLY A 427 -1.80 -13.49 25.92
N LEU A 428 -1.30 -12.41 26.48
CA LEU A 428 0.07 -11.98 26.21
C LEU A 428 1.09 -13.02 26.67
N ASN A 429 0.76 -13.84 27.68
CA ASN A 429 1.63 -14.88 28.26
C ASN A 429 2.17 -15.88 27.23
N GLU A 430 1.56 -15.94 26.05
CA GLU A 430 1.92 -16.84 24.96
C GLU A 430 3.09 -16.29 24.14
N LEU A 431 3.37 -14.98 24.23
CA LEU A 431 4.60 -14.34 23.72
C LEU A 431 5.82 -14.67 24.60
N ALA A 432 5.61 -15.31 25.75
CA ALA A 432 6.64 -15.80 26.66
C ALA A 432 7.89 -16.38 25.99
N PRO A 433 7.79 -17.26 24.98
CA PRO A 433 8.96 -17.88 24.38
C PRO A 433 9.84 -16.91 23.60
N LEU A 434 9.33 -15.77 23.14
CA LEU A 434 10.17 -14.72 22.58
C LEU A 434 11.10 -14.12 23.64
N LEU A 435 10.78 -14.31 24.93
CA LEU A 435 11.40 -13.64 26.06
C LEU A 435 11.95 -14.59 27.13
N GLU A 436 11.66 -15.90 27.09
CA GLU A 436 11.98 -16.90 28.15
C GLU A 436 11.23 -16.71 29.49
N PHE A 437 9.93 -16.33 29.51
CA PHE A 437 9.20 -16.11 30.78
C PHE A 437 7.83 -16.77 30.88
N SER A 438 7.16 -16.67 32.04
CA SER A 438 5.75 -17.01 32.23
C SER A 438 5.05 -15.84 32.91
N ASN A 439 3.87 -15.46 32.39
CA ASN A 439 3.08 -14.28 32.79
C ASN A 439 3.66 -12.92 32.36
N LEU A 440 3.12 -12.30 31.31
CA LEU A 440 3.53 -10.99 30.79
C LEU A 440 2.88 -9.85 31.61
N ARG A 441 3.64 -9.35 32.58
CA ARG A 441 3.39 -8.12 33.33
C ARG A 441 4.28 -7.00 32.76
N ASP A 442 4.31 -5.86 33.45
CA ASP A 442 5.12 -4.71 33.04
C ASP A 442 6.60 -5.07 32.86
N ASP A 443 7.18 -5.91 33.74
CA ASP A 443 8.59 -6.27 33.70
C ASP A 443 8.95 -7.13 32.46
N GLU A 444 8.00 -7.89 31.93
CA GLU A 444 8.19 -8.64 30.69
C GLU A 444 8.13 -7.73 29.45
N LEU A 445 7.22 -6.75 29.42
CA LEU A 445 7.19 -5.74 28.35
C LEU A 445 8.48 -4.91 28.32
N VAL A 446 9.03 -4.59 29.49
CA VAL A 446 10.35 -3.94 29.62
C VAL A 446 11.43 -4.76 28.90
N ARG A 447 11.51 -6.06 29.20
CA ARG A 447 12.49 -6.96 28.57
C ARG A 447 12.26 -7.13 27.07
N MET A 448 11.00 -7.12 26.62
CA MET A 448 10.65 -7.14 25.20
C MET A 448 11.15 -5.90 24.47
N ALA A 449 10.95 -4.73 25.06
CA ALA A 449 11.43 -3.46 24.53
C ALA A 449 12.96 -3.41 24.44
N ASP A 450 13.64 -3.97 25.44
CA ASP A 450 15.10 -4.05 25.46
C ASP A 450 15.66 -5.05 24.45
N ALA A 451 14.92 -6.13 24.15
CA ALA A 451 15.29 -7.10 23.13
C ALA A 451 15.10 -6.55 21.70
N TRP A 452 14.08 -5.72 21.47
CA TRP A 452 13.75 -5.16 20.15
C TRP A 452 13.60 -3.63 20.16
N PRO A 453 14.66 -2.88 20.47
CA PRO A 453 14.59 -1.41 20.54
C PRO A 453 14.32 -0.74 19.17
N GLY A 454 14.45 -1.49 18.07
CA GLY A 454 14.21 -1.04 16.71
C GLY A 454 12.80 -1.34 16.17
N LEU A 455 11.87 -1.77 17.03
CA LEU A 455 10.51 -2.10 16.60
C LEU A 455 9.78 -0.86 16.08
N ILE A 456 9.19 -0.98 14.89
CA ILE A 456 8.45 0.11 14.21
C ILE A 456 6.93 -0.16 14.28
N TYR A 457 6.54 -1.42 14.10
CA TYR A 457 5.14 -1.84 14.09
C TYR A 457 4.97 -3.08 14.98
N PHE A 458 4.08 -2.99 15.95
CA PHE A 458 3.71 -4.12 16.81
C PHE A 458 2.20 -4.31 16.81
N SER A 459 1.75 -5.53 16.51
CA SER A 459 0.33 -5.90 16.59
C SER A 459 0.19 -7.33 17.08
N PHE A 460 -0.60 -7.53 18.13
CA PHE A 460 -0.82 -8.85 18.72
C PHE A 460 -2.32 -9.17 18.81
N LEU A 461 -2.76 -10.18 18.05
CA LEU A 461 -4.14 -10.68 17.99
C LEU A 461 -5.17 -9.60 17.65
N HIS A 462 -4.78 -8.66 16.80
CA HIS A 462 -5.70 -7.68 16.27
C HIS A 462 -6.84 -8.38 15.52
N GLY A 463 -8.09 -7.99 15.82
CA GLY A 463 -9.33 -8.53 15.22
C GLY A 463 -10.32 -9.15 16.22
N TRP A 464 -9.84 -9.69 17.35
CA TRP A 464 -10.71 -10.47 18.26
C TRP A 464 -10.55 -10.18 19.74
N GLY A 465 -9.52 -9.40 20.09
CA GLY A 465 -9.22 -9.12 21.47
C GLY A 465 -8.63 -10.31 22.23
N THR A 466 -7.92 -10.01 23.31
CA THR A 466 -7.55 -11.03 24.30
C THR A 466 -8.74 -11.18 25.23
N GLN A 467 -9.60 -12.18 25.04
CA GLN A 467 -10.74 -12.48 25.95
C GLN A 467 -10.33 -12.64 27.44
N MET A 468 -9.04 -12.56 27.78
CA MET A 468 -8.50 -12.47 29.14
C MET A 468 -8.30 -11.03 29.60
N GLU A 469 -8.39 -10.81 30.91
CA GLU A 469 -7.91 -9.57 31.52
C GLU A 469 -6.40 -9.44 31.30
N ALA A 470 -5.99 -8.44 30.52
CA ALA A 470 -4.59 -8.14 30.32
C ALA A 470 -4.00 -7.62 31.63
N THR A 471 -2.84 -8.14 32.04
CA THR A 471 -2.23 -7.81 33.35
C THR A 471 -1.15 -6.72 33.28
N CYS A 472 -0.74 -6.34 32.07
CA CYS A 472 0.16 -5.21 31.87
C CYS A 472 -0.61 -3.90 31.99
N THR A 473 0.09 -2.84 32.41
CA THR A 473 -0.50 -1.53 32.70
C THR A 473 0.20 -0.44 31.89
N TRP A 474 -0.16 0.82 32.14
CA TRP A 474 0.54 1.98 31.57
C TRP A 474 2.04 2.00 31.85
N ARG A 475 2.52 1.42 32.97
CA ARG A 475 3.94 1.30 33.27
C ARG A 475 4.66 0.41 32.23
N GLY A 476 4.14 -0.76 31.93
CA GLY A 476 4.73 -1.65 30.94
C GLY A 476 4.68 -1.05 29.53
N ILE A 477 3.52 -0.54 29.14
CA ILE A 477 3.29 0.09 27.82
C ILE A 477 4.15 1.33 27.62
N GLY A 478 4.20 2.22 28.62
CA GLY A 478 4.99 3.45 28.56
C GLY A 478 6.46 3.15 28.33
N TYR A 479 7.03 2.19 29.09
CA TYR A 479 8.41 1.76 28.87
C TYR A 479 8.61 1.17 27.48
N PHE A 480 7.71 0.27 27.05
CA PHE A 480 7.79 -0.40 25.75
C PHE A 480 7.83 0.61 24.59
N ILE A 481 6.88 1.54 24.56
CA ILE A 481 6.77 2.58 23.53
C ILE A 481 7.94 3.57 23.59
N GLY A 482 8.35 3.99 24.80
CA GLY A 482 9.45 4.93 24.98
C GLY A 482 10.81 4.34 24.58
N ARG A 483 11.02 3.05 24.86
CA ARG A 483 12.25 2.33 24.49
C ARG A 483 12.32 2.07 22.98
N CYS A 484 11.19 1.74 22.36
CA CYS A 484 11.04 1.54 20.92
C CYS A 484 10.78 2.88 20.21
N SER A 485 11.75 3.79 20.26
CA SER A 485 11.59 5.19 19.83
C SER A 485 11.18 5.42 18.36
N GLN A 486 11.31 4.41 17.49
CA GLN A 486 10.90 4.45 16.07
C GLN A 486 9.49 3.90 15.83
N MET A 487 8.81 3.41 16.87
CA MET A 487 7.48 2.83 16.76
C MET A 487 6.48 3.84 16.22
N ILE A 488 5.79 3.46 15.15
CA ILE A 488 4.74 4.23 14.47
C ILE A 488 3.35 3.75 14.90
N GLU A 489 3.23 2.45 15.18
CA GLU A 489 1.97 1.80 15.52
C GLU A 489 2.18 0.74 16.60
N CYS A 490 1.28 0.75 17.58
CA CYS A 490 1.20 -0.26 18.63
C CYS A 490 -0.27 -0.69 18.79
N ARG A 491 -0.55 -1.97 18.53
CA ARG A 491 -1.85 -2.60 18.74
C ARG A 491 -1.72 -3.71 19.78
N MET A 492 -2.22 -3.48 20.99
CA MET A 492 -2.08 -4.43 22.10
C MET A 492 -3.11 -4.16 23.19
N ALA A 493 -3.70 -5.23 23.74
CA ALA A 493 -4.55 -5.13 24.91
C ALA A 493 -3.73 -4.98 26.20
N PHE A 494 -4.17 -4.12 27.12
CA PHE A 494 -3.59 -3.93 28.45
C PHE A 494 -4.63 -3.38 29.43
N ASP A 495 -4.36 -3.43 30.73
CA ASP A 495 -5.23 -2.82 31.74
C ASP A 495 -5.05 -1.30 31.73
N THR A 496 -5.99 -0.61 31.09
CA THR A 496 -5.99 0.85 31.01
C THR A 496 -6.58 1.52 32.26
N THR A 497 -7.25 0.75 33.12
CA THR A 497 -7.92 1.23 34.34
C THR A 497 -6.93 1.54 35.46
N ILE A 498 -5.74 0.92 35.43
CA ILE A 498 -4.65 1.18 36.37
C ILE A 498 -3.76 2.32 35.84
N ASP A 499 -4.07 3.54 36.26
CA ASP A 499 -3.28 4.74 35.95
C ASP A 499 -2.00 4.82 36.79
N ASN A 500 -0.95 4.17 36.31
CA ASN A 500 0.39 4.18 36.91
C ASN A 500 1.47 4.75 35.97
N VAL A 501 1.06 5.54 34.97
CA VAL A 501 1.94 6.11 33.94
C VAL A 501 3.08 6.96 34.52
N ALA A 502 2.82 7.64 35.65
CA ALA A 502 3.81 8.46 36.35
C ALA A 502 5.05 7.66 36.78
N LEU A 503 4.90 6.36 37.08
CA LEU A 503 6.03 5.49 37.45
C LEU A 503 7.10 5.36 36.37
N ILE A 504 6.76 5.68 35.11
CA ILE A 504 7.68 5.69 33.97
C ILE A 504 8.04 7.11 33.56
N VAL A 505 7.04 8.00 33.46
CA VAL A 505 7.27 9.35 32.92
C VAL A 505 8.15 10.18 33.85
N ASP A 506 8.13 9.90 35.15
CA ASP A 506 8.99 10.57 36.13
C ASP A 506 10.44 10.05 36.13
N ASP A 507 10.74 8.97 35.40
CA ASP A 507 12.11 8.49 35.22
C ASP A 507 12.89 9.47 34.32
N LEU A 508 14.03 9.97 34.81
CA LEU A 508 14.92 10.88 34.07
C LEU A 508 15.45 10.30 32.75
N ALA A 509 15.50 8.96 32.62
CA ALA A 509 15.90 8.28 31.41
C ALA A 509 14.76 8.17 30.38
N PHE A 510 13.50 8.32 30.80
CA PHE A 510 12.35 8.18 29.92
C PHE A 510 12.31 9.28 28.86
N ARG A 511 11.97 8.89 27.64
CA ARG A 511 11.74 9.82 26.54
C ARG A 511 10.42 9.45 25.88
N PRO A 512 9.47 10.39 25.76
CA PRO A 512 8.24 10.14 25.03
C PRO A 512 8.52 9.77 23.58
N ASN A 513 7.72 8.86 23.04
CA ASN A 513 7.82 8.46 21.66
C ASN A 513 7.21 9.54 20.75
N ASN A 514 8.03 10.11 19.87
CA ASN A 514 7.62 11.16 18.93
C ASN A 514 7.27 10.63 17.53
N HIS A 515 7.32 9.32 17.30
CA HIS A 515 6.99 8.66 16.03
C HIS A 515 5.66 7.92 16.08
N LEU A 516 5.17 7.54 17.25
CA LEU A 516 3.89 6.83 17.38
C LEU A 516 2.74 7.71 16.89
N ARG A 517 1.89 7.15 16.02
CA ARG A 517 0.73 7.81 15.39
C ARG A 517 -0.56 7.06 15.66
N ILE A 518 -0.51 5.73 15.64
CA ILE A 518 -1.67 4.88 15.84
C ILE A 518 -1.47 4.09 17.13
N PHE A 519 -2.44 4.20 18.03
CA PHE A 519 -2.43 3.48 19.30
C PHE A 519 -3.75 2.73 19.47
N ASP A 520 -3.72 1.43 19.25
CA ASP A 520 -4.90 0.56 19.31
C ASP A 520 -4.85 -0.26 20.60
N VAL A 521 -5.81 -0.02 21.49
CA VAL A 521 -5.92 -0.74 22.77
C VAL A 521 -6.73 -2.03 22.65
N LEU A 522 -7.15 -2.43 21.45
CA LEU A 522 -7.92 -3.63 21.18
C LEU A 522 -9.12 -3.72 22.13
N ASP A 523 -9.41 -4.89 22.69
CA ASP A 523 -10.52 -5.17 23.59
C ASP A 523 -10.20 -4.87 25.08
N SER A 524 -9.27 -3.96 25.33
CA SER A 524 -8.96 -3.50 26.69
C SER A 524 -10.19 -2.88 27.34
N TRP A 525 -10.32 -3.04 28.66
CA TRP A 525 -11.27 -2.24 29.43
C TRP A 525 -10.90 -0.78 29.30
N LEU A 526 -11.82 0.04 28.80
CA LEU A 526 -11.68 1.50 28.76
C LEU A 526 -12.04 2.08 30.14
N PRO A 527 -11.35 3.12 30.61
CA PRO A 527 -11.63 3.71 31.91
C PRO A 527 -12.78 4.73 31.80
N ASP A 528 -13.49 4.95 32.90
CA ASP A 528 -14.48 6.02 32.98
C ASP A 528 -13.82 7.42 32.91
N ASP A 529 -12.55 7.53 33.35
CA ASP A 529 -11.78 8.78 33.31
C ASP A 529 -11.10 8.99 31.95
N LEU A 530 -11.84 9.60 31.03
CA LEU A 530 -11.35 10.05 29.72
C LEU A 530 -10.06 10.90 29.84
N HIS A 531 -10.02 11.83 30.80
CA HIS A 531 -8.89 12.77 30.91
C HIS A 531 -7.63 12.09 31.44
N GLY A 532 -7.76 11.17 32.39
CA GLY A 532 -6.68 10.31 32.86
C GLY A 532 -6.07 9.50 31.72
N PHE A 533 -6.92 8.88 30.89
CA PHE A 533 -6.52 8.11 29.71
C PHE A 533 -5.78 8.97 28.68
N VAL A 534 -6.36 10.11 28.29
CA VAL A 534 -5.74 11.06 27.36
C VAL A 534 -4.40 11.57 27.89
N ARG A 535 -4.33 11.90 29.19
CA ARG A 535 -3.09 12.35 29.83
C ARG A 535 -2.02 11.26 29.77
N ALA A 536 -2.37 10.00 30.02
CA ALA A 536 -1.43 8.89 29.96
C ALA A 536 -0.88 8.70 28.53
N ILE A 537 -1.73 8.68 27.51
CA ILE A 537 -1.31 8.61 26.10
C ILE A 537 -0.40 9.78 25.76
N TYR A 538 -0.82 11.00 26.07
CA TYR A 538 -0.05 12.20 25.74
C TYR A 538 1.33 12.22 26.42
N ALA A 539 1.42 11.71 27.64
CA ALA A 539 2.67 11.64 28.39
C ALA A 539 3.66 10.64 27.77
N VAL A 540 3.19 9.50 27.25
CA VAL A 540 4.07 8.48 26.66
C VAL A 540 4.35 8.71 25.17
N ALA A 541 3.37 9.27 24.44
CA ALA A 541 3.42 9.43 23.00
C ALA A 541 2.59 10.65 22.54
N PRO A 542 3.13 11.88 22.64
CA PRO A 542 2.38 13.12 22.44
C PRO A 542 1.92 13.37 21.00
N ARG A 543 2.34 12.54 20.04
CA ARG A 543 2.02 12.68 18.61
C ARG A 543 1.08 11.60 18.08
N VAL A 544 0.50 10.78 18.94
CA VAL A 544 -0.60 9.87 18.56
C VAL A 544 -1.72 10.70 17.92
N THR A 545 -2.16 10.31 16.73
CA THR A 545 -3.21 10.98 15.96
C THR A 545 -4.49 10.17 15.90
N SER A 546 -4.39 8.84 16.02
CA SER A 546 -5.53 7.95 16.01
C SER A 546 -5.43 6.97 17.19
N VAL A 547 -6.56 6.80 17.87
CA VAL A 547 -6.73 5.85 18.96
C VAL A 547 -7.87 4.91 18.59
N GLU A 548 -7.56 3.62 18.54
CA GLU A 548 -8.53 2.59 18.20
C GLU A 548 -8.79 1.72 19.45
N ALA A 549 -10.01 1.21 19.56
CA ALA A 549 -10.37 0.22 20.53
C ALA A 549 -11.45 -0.69 19.91
N MET A 550 -11.45 -1.95 20.30
CA MET A 550 -12.44 -2.92 19.89
C MET A 550 -13.46 -3.10 21.01
N GLN A 551 -14.72 -3.19 20.61
CA GLN A 551 -15.77 -3.58 21.53
C GLN A 551 -15.53 -5.03 21.96
N ARG A 552 -15.45 -5.28 23.28
CA ARG A 552 -15.51 -6.67 23.77
C ARG A 552 -16.81 -7.29 23.26
N ASN A 553 -16.76 -8.56 22.87
CA ASN A 553 -17.92 -9.37 22.54
C ASN A 553 -18.77 -9.62 23.80
N VAL A 554 -19.44 -8.57 24.28
CA VAL A 554 -20.56 -8.67 25.21
C VAL A 554 -21.75 -9.17 24.39
N SER A 555 -22.60 -9.99 25.00
CA SER A 555 -23.85 -10.46 24.39
C SER A 555 -24.54 -9.30 23.65
N PRO A 556 -25.01 -9.48 22.40
CA PRO A 556 -25.69 -8.42 21.65
C PRO A 556 -26.96 -7.91 22.35
N TYR A 557 -27.41 -8.63 23.39
CA TYR A 557 -28.59 -8.30 24.19
C TYR A 557 -28.29 -7.50 25.46
N ASP A 558 -27.03 -7.38 25.87
CA ASP A 558 -26.65 -6.57 27.02
C ASP A 558 -26.31 -5.14 26.58
N PRO A 559 -26.94 -4.11 27.16
CA PRO A 559 -26.59 -2.73 26.84
C PRO A 559 -25.12 -2.51 27.21
N LEU A 560 -24.35 -2.01 26.25
CA LEU A 560 -22.95 -1.68 26.49
C LEU A 560 -22.86 -0.62 27.59
N PRO A 561 -21.93 -0.78 28.54
CA PRO A 561 -21.68 0.25 29.54
C PRO A 561 -21.22 1.58 28.91
N GLN A 562 -20.56 1.52 27.75
CA GLN A 562 -19.92 2.65 27.09
C GLN A 562 -19.84 2.42 25.57
N ASP A 563 -20.12 3.46 24.77
CA ASP A 563 -19.87 3.45 23.33
C ASP A 563 -18.36 3.64 23.09
N VAL A 564 -17.71 2.55 22.67
CA VAL A 564 -16.26 2.46 22.48
C VAL A 564 -15.77 3.41 21.38
N TYR A 565 -16.54 3.55 20.30
CA TYR A 565 -16.18 4.42 19.18
C TYR A 565 -16.30 5.88 19.58
N ALA A 566 -17.41 6.26 20.23
CA ALA A 566 -17.59 7.61 20.75
C ALA A 566 -16.49 7.97 21.76
N PHE A 567 -16.11 7.04 22.64
CA PHE A 567 -14.99 7.26 23.57
C PHE A 567 -13.67 7.54 22.82
N CYS A 568 -13.34 6.74 21.81
CA CYS A 568 -12.12 6.94 21.01
C CYS A 568 -12.12 8.28 20.28
N GLU A 569 -13.24 8.69 19.68
CA GLU A 569 -13.38 10.00 19.04
C GLU A 569 -13.14 11.15 20.04
N MET A 570 -13.68 11.03 21.26
CA MET A 570 -13.45 12.02 22.32
C MET A 570 -11.97 12.06 22.76
N VAL A 571 -11.30 10.91 22.87
CA VAL A 571 -9.86 10.82 23.16
C VAL A 571 -9.05 11.52 22.07
N GLU A 572 -9.34 11.23 20.80
CA GLU A 572 -8.64 11.82 19.66
C GLU A 572 -8.83 13.34 19.59
N HIS A 573 -10.05 13.82 19.86
CA HIS A 573 -10.36 15.24 19.96
C HIS A 573 -9.52 15.92 21.05
N GLU A 574 -9.48 15.36 22.25
CA GLU A 574 -8.73 15.98 23.36
C GLU A 574 -7.21 15.89 23.14
N LEU A 575 -6.70 14.79 22.59
CA LEU A 575 -5.30 14.69 22.17
C LEU A 575 -4.97 15.75 21.09
N ARG A 576 -5.88 15.99 20.14
CA ARG A 576 -5.74 17.05 19.12
C ARG A 576 -5.62 18.42 19.75
N ARG A 577 -6.46 18.72 20.75
CA ARG A 577 -6.40 19.97 21.52
C ARG A 577 -5.06 20.14 22.23
N LEU A 578 -4.57 19.09 22.90
CA LEU A 578 -3.27 19.10 23.58
C LEU A 578 -2.10 19.29 22.61
N ARG A 579 -2.13 18.61 21.45
CA ARG A 579 -1.12 18.77 20.39
C ARG A 579 -1.08 20.19 19.88
N THR A 580 -2.24 20.76 19.55
CA THR A 580 -2.35 22.14 19.07
C THR A 580 -1.76 23.12 20.08
N LYS A 581 -2.09 22.96 21.37
CA LYS A 581 -1.59 23.82 22.45
C LYS A 581 -0.06 23.78 22.63
N HIS A 582 0.57 22.61 22.52
CA HIS A 582 1.98 22.44 22.84
C HIS A 582 2.91 22.45 21.63
N PHE A 583 2.38 22.21 20.43
CA PHE A 583 3.15 22.10 19.18
C PHE A 583 2.74 23.13 18.12
N ALA A 584 1.96 24.16 18.45
CA ALA A 584 1.42 25.17 17.51
C ALA A 584 2.43 25.65 16.44
N ASP A 585 3.65 25.99 16.85
CA ASP A 585 4.69 26.53 15.95
C ASP A 585 5.29 25.47 14.99
N SER A 586 5.22 24.19 15.38
CA SER A 586 5.63 23.05 14.54
C SER A 586 4.49 22.49 13.68
N TYR A 587 3.23 22.71 14.08
CA TYR A 587 2.03 22.16 13.42
C TYR A 587 1.46 23.05 12.32
N THR A 588 1.71 24.36 12.33
CA THR A 588 1.38 25.27 11.21
C THR A 588 2.11 24.93 9.90
N LYS A 589 3.07 23.99 9.94
CA LYS A 589 3.75 23.41 8.78
C LYS A 589 3.36 21.96 8.50
N ASP A 590 2.46 21.39 9.29
CA ASP A 590 1.94 20.03 9.11
C ASP A 590 0.71 20.10 8.18
N PRO A 591 0.78 19.62 6.92
CA PRO A 591 -0.21 19.96 5.88
C PRO A 591 -1.55 19.22 5.99
N HIS A 592 -1.89 18.74 7.18
CA HIS A 592 -3.14 18.08 7.53
C HIS A 592 -4.32 19.04 7.77
N TYR A 593 -4.07 20.34 7.74
CA TYR A 593 -4.95 21.33 8.38
C TYR A 593 -6.07 21.94 7.53
N ASP A 594 -6.37 21.39 6.34
CA ASP A 594 -7.33 21.99 5.40
C ASP A 594 -8.44 21.02 4.93
N ILE A 595 -8.84 20.06 5.75
CA ILE A 595 -10.07 19.28 5.50
C ILE A 595 -11.15 19.74 6.50
N ASP A 596 -12.04 20.58 5.96
CA ASP A 596 -13.41 20.88 6.40
C ASP A 596 -13.63 21.08 7.91
N MET A 597 -13.30 22.28 8.39
CA MET A 597 -14.09 22.89 9.46
C MET A 597 -15.35 23.50 8.84
N ASP A 598 -16.40 22.70 8.71
CA ASP A 598 -17.74 23.27 8.85
C ASP A 598 -17.92 23.53 10.36
N ASP A 599 -18.14 24.79 10.73
CA ASP A 599 -18.24 25.33 12.10
C ASP A 599 -19.42 24.77 12.94
N ASP A 600 -20.05 23.67 12.53
CA ASP A 600 -21.14 23.04 13.27
C ASP A 600 -20.57 21.94 14.19
N ASP A 601 -20.14 22.34 15.38
CA ASP A 601 -19.66 21.45 16.46
C ASP A 601 -20.83 20.60 17.01
N PRO A 602 -20.92 19.29 16.68
CA PRO A 602 -22.03 18.44 17.13
C PRO A 602 -21.93 18.08 18.62
N LEU A 603 -20.81 18.41 19.28
CA LEU A 603 -20.51 18.01 20.66
C LEU A 603 -21.12 18.96 21.70
N GLU A 604 -21.40 20.23 21.37
CA GLU A 604 -22.13 21.13 22.27
C GLU A 604 -23.59 20.67 22.47
N GLU A 605 -24.21 20.07 21.46
CA GLU A 605 -25.58 19.54 21.55
C GLU A 605 -25.67 18.26 22.41
N TRP A 606 -24.59 17.47 22.46
CA TRP A 606 -24.49 16.26 23.29
C TRP A 606 -24.12 16.57 24.74
N ALA A 607 -23.23 17.53 24.98
CA ALA A 607 -22.91 18.00 26.33
C ALA A 607 -24.13 18.60 27.05
N MET A 608 -25.05 19.25 26.30
CA MET A 608 -26.33 19.70 26.86
C MET A 608 -27.27 18.54 27.23
N LYS A 609 -27.37 17.48 26.40
CA LYS A 609 -28.25 16.33 26.68
C LYS A 609 -27.82 15.49 27.89
N LEU A 610 -26.52 15.39 28.16
CA LEU A 610 -26.00 14.70 29.36
C LEU A 610 -26.19 15.51 30.65
N SER A 611 -26.29 16.84 30.55
CA SER A 611 -26.59 17.69 31.71
C SER A 611 -28.07 17.71 32.12
N GLU A 612 -28.98 17.33 31.21
CA GLU A 612 -30.43 17.30 31.46
C GLU A 612 -30.94 15.96 32.03
N THR A 613 -30.08 14.95 32.15
CA THR A 613 -30.43 13.62 32.68
C THR A 613 -29.79 13.27 34.03
N GLY A 614 -29.24 14.27 34.74
CA GLY A 614 -28.71 14.17 36.11
C GLY A 614 -29.70 14.52 37.21
#